data_AF-A0A7J4Q413-F1
#
_entry.id   AF-A0A7J4Q413-F1
#
_cell.length_a   1.000
_cell.length_b   1.000
_cell.length_c   1.000
_cell.angle_alpha   90.00
_cell.angle_beta   90.00
_cell.angle_gamma   90.00
#
_symmetry.space_group_name_H-M   'P 1'
#
loop_
_entity.id
_entity.type
_entity.pdbx_description
1 polymer ?
#
loop_
_entity_poly.entity_id
_entity_poly.type
_entity_poly.pdbx_seq_one_letter_code
_entity_poly.pdbx_strand_id
1 'polypeptide(L)' 'LQRTSTGELEVGHLVNIERSLAFGDEIGGHLLSGHIMGTGLVHAADVSGEGMNLEILVP' A
#
# COMPACT_ATOMS: atom_id res chain seq x y z
N LEU A 1 -13.49 3.33 7.21
CA LEU A 1 -12.90 2.05 7.63
C LEU A 1 -13.29 0.90 6.72
N GLN A 2 -14.53 0.80 6.22
CA GLN A 2 -14.95 -0.34 5.38
C GLN A 2 -14.25 -0.50 4.01
N ARG A 3 -13.51 0.51 3.53
CA ARG A 3 -12.78 0.47 2.25
C ARG A 3 -11.28 0.23 2.41
N THR A 4 -10.80 0.13 3.64
CA THR A 4 -9.38 0.14 4.00
C THR A 4 -9.09 -1.01 4.95
N SER A 5 -7.86 -1.54 4.94
CA SER A 5 -7.42 -2.52 5.95
C SER A 5 -7.22 -1.89 7.34
N THR A 6 -7.30 -0.55 7.46
CA THR A 6 -7.06 0.14 8.73
C THR A 6 -8.09 -0.16 9.82
N GLY A 7 -9.27 -0.69 9.46
CA GLY A 7 -10.27 -1.14 10.43
C GLY A 7 -9.85 -2.39 11.21
N GLU A 8 -8.85 -3.13 10.72
CA GLU A 8 -8.37 -4.40 11.31
C GLU A 8 -7.01 -4.22 12.01
N LEU A 9 -6.52 -2.99 12.15
CA LEU A 9 -5.24 -2.73 12.78
C LEU A 9 -5.33 -2.82 14.30
N GLU A 10 -4.34 -3.48 14.89
CA GLU A 10 -4.13 -3.57 16.34
C GLU A 10 -2.80 -2.92 16.73
N VAL A 11 -2.65 -2.64 18.03
CA VAL A 11 -1.39 -2.09 18.56
C VAL A 11 -0.23 -3.05 18.26
N GLY A 12 0.80 -2.51 17.63
CA GLY A 12 1.99 -3.29 17.22
C GLY A 12 2.01 -3.68 15.75
N HIS A 13 0.91 -3.54 15.01
CA HIS A 13 0.93 -3.71 13.55
C HIS A 13 1.80 -2.64 12.88
N LEU A 14 2.56 -3.07 11.87
CA LEU A 14 3.35 -2.19 11.02
C LEU A 14 2.48 -1.60 9.91
N VAL A 15 2.74 -0.34 9.57
CA VAL A 15 2.07 0.38 8.50
C VAL A 15 3.07 1.20 7.70
N ASN A 16 2.77 1.42 6.42
CA ASN A 16 3.52 2.34 5.59
C ASN A 16 3.13 3.79 5.93
N ILE A 17 4.11 4.68 6.06
CA ILE A 17 3.90 6.11 6.29
C ILE A 17 4.64 6.89 5.21
N GLU A 18 3.93 7.82 4.56
CA GLU A 18 4.49 8.74 3.58
C GLU A 18 3.96 10.15 3.88
N ARG A 19 4.83 11.17 3.77
CA ARG A 19 4.44 12.57 4.02
C ARG A 19 3.69 13.11 2.81
N SER A 20 2.79 14.07 3.04
CA SER A 20 2.20 14.83 1.94
C SER A 20 3.29 15.56 1.14
N LEU A 21 3.14 15.58 -0.18
CA LEU A 21 4.05 16.26 -1.10
C LEU A 21 4.03 17.77 -0.84
N ALA A 22 5.22 18.39 -0.72
CA ALA A 22 5.36 19.84 -0.68
C ALA A 22 5.65 20.43 -2.07
N PHE A 23 5.49 21.74 -2.21
CA PHE A 23 5.81 22.41 -3.46
C PHE A 23 7.31 22.31 -3.75
N GLY A 24 7.65 21.81 -4.95
CA GLY A 24 9.03 21.62 -5.38
C GLY A 24 9.64 20.27 -5.01
N ASP A 25 8.92 19.41 -4.29
CA ASP A 25 9.36 18.05 -4.03
C ASP A 25 9.35 17.22 -5.33
N GLU A 26 10.31 16.30 -5.45
CA GLU A 26 10.40 15.38 -6.58
C GLU A 26 9.36 14.25 -6.48
N ILE A 27 8.86 13.80 -7.63
CA ILE A 27 7.96 12.67 -7.75
C ILE A 27 8.73 11.51 -8.38
N GLY A 28 9.20 10.57 -7.55
CA GLY A 28 9.93 9.38 -8.03
C GLY A 28 9.04 8.30 -8.65
N GLY A 29 7.72 8.37 -8.46
CA GLY A 29 6.74 7.41 -8.97
C GLY A 29 5.61 8.09 -9.74
N HIS A 30 4.40 8.04 -9.20
CA HIS A 30 3.21 8.67 -9.79
C HIS A 30 2.44 9.48 -8.74
N LEU A 31 1.48 10.29 -9.20
CA LEU A 31 0.64 11.08 -8.31
C LEU A 31 -0.28 10.17 -7.49
N LEU A 32 -0.17 10.28 -6.17
CA LEU A 32 -1.01 9.57 -5.21
C LEU A 32 -1.91 10.56 -4.46
N SER A 33 -3.21 10.31 -4.45
CA SER A 33 -4.19 11.17 -3.77
C SER A 33 -4.48 10.73 -2.33
N GLY A 34 -4.03 9.53 -1.94
CA GLY A 34 -4.39 8.89 -0.67
C GLY A 34 -5.83 8.35 -0.59
N HIS A 35 -6.64 8.50 -1.65
CA HIS A 35 -8.01 7.97 -1.67
C HIS A 35 -8.02 6.48 -2.01
N ILE A 36 -8.41 5.64 -1.07
CA ILE A 36 -8.49 4.19 -1.26
C ILE A 36 -9.82 3.80 -1.90
N MET A 37 -9.75 3.11 -3.04
CA MET A 37 -10.92 2.58 -3.75
C MET A 37 -11.44 1.25 -3.17
N GLY A 38 -10.53 0.39 -2.70
CA GLY A 38 -10.84 -0.90 -2.11
C GLY A 38 -9.58 -1.65 -1.65
N THR A 39 -9.75 -2.89 -1.20
CA THR A 39 -8.68 -3.76 -0.70
C THR A 39 -8.50 -4.96 -1.62
N GLY A 40 -7.27 -5.27 -2.01
CA GLY A 40 -6.93 -6.51 -2.72
C GLY A 40 -6.45 -7.59 -1.75
N LEU A 41 -6.66 -8.86 -2.08
CA LEU A 41 -6.14 -10.00 -1.32
C LEU A 41 -4.81 -10.45 -1.93
N VAL A 42 -3.74 -10.48 -1.14
CA VAL A 42 -2.48 -11.11 -1.55
C VAL A 42 -2.68 -12.62 -1.58
N HIS A 43 -2.72 -13.21 -2.78
CA HIS A 43 -2.95 -14.63 -3.00
C HIS A 43 -1.66 -15.44 -2.93
N ALA A 44 -0.57 -14.89 -3.49
CA ALA A 44 0.76 -15.49 -3.44
C ALA A 44 1.83 -14.39 -3.29
N ALA A 45 2.92 -14.77 -2.62
CA ALA A 45 4.12 -13.96 -2.47
C ALA A 45 5.34 -14.86 -2.64
N ASP A 46 6.17 -14.57 -3.64
CA ASP A 46 7.38 -15.34 -3.95
C ASP A 46 8.60 -14.42 -3.96
N VAL A 47 9.60 -14.72 -3.13
CA VAL A 47 10.84 -13.93 -3.06
C VAL A 47 11.78 -14.43 -4.15
N SER A 48 12.07 -13.55 -5.12
CA SER A 48 12.90 -13.87 -6.28
C SER A 48 14.12 -12.94 -6.30
N GLY A 49 15.27 -13.44 -5.82
CA GLY A 49 16.49 -12.66 -5.72
C GLY A 49 16.36 -11.51 -4.71
N GLU A 50 16.61 -10.27 -5.15
CA GLU A 50 16.44 -9.06 -4.33
C GLU A 50 15.00 -8.49 -4.37
N GLY A 51 14.09 -9.14 -5.12
CA GLY A 51 12.71 -8.71 -5.30
C GLY A 51 11.69 -9.69 -4.73
N MET A 52 10.42 -9.30 -4.80
CA MET A 52 9.28 -10.15 -4.44
C MET A 52 8.19 -10.01 -5.49
N ASN A 53 7.71 -11.15 -6.00
CA ASN A 53 6.54 -11.23 -6.86
C ASN A 53 5.30 -11.37 -5.98
N LEU A 54 4.32 -10.49 -6.17
CA LEU A 54 3.05 -10.54 -5.47
C LEU A 54 1.91 -10.79 -6.47
N GLU A 55 1.10 -11.80 -6.21
CA GLU A 55 -0.16 -12.02 -6.91
C GLU A 55 -1.29 -11.47 -6.05
N ILE A 56 -2.01 -10.48 -6.57
CA ILE A 56 -3.07 -9.77 -5.85
C ILE A 56 -4.40 -10.01 -6.57
N LEU A 57 -5.35 -10.60 -5.88
CA LEU A 57 -6.74 -10.68 -6.34
C LEU A 57 -7.40 -9.33 -6.07
N VAL A 58 -7.87 -8.71 -7.14
CA VAL A 58 -8.68 -7.49 -7.06
C VAL A 58 -10.13 -7.85 -6.71
N PRO A 59 -10.87 -6.96 -6.04
CA PRO A 59 -12.32 -7.11 -5.82
C PRO A 59 -13.12 -7.32 -7.11
#